data_AF-A0A4R8H940-F1
#
_entry.id   AF-A0A4R8H940-F1
#
_cell.length_a   1.000
_cell.length_b   1.000
_cell.length_c   1.000
_cell.angle_alpha   90.00
_cell.angle_beta   90.00
_cell.angle_gamma   90.00
#
_symmetry.space_group_name_H-M   'P 1'
#
loop_
_entity.id
_entity.type
_entity.pdbx_description
1 polymer ?
#
loop_
_entity_poly.entity_id
_entity_poly.type
_entity_poly.pdbx_seq_one_letter_code
_entity_poly.pdbx_strand_id
1 'polypeptide(L)'
;MKKFILILLIINLIFVISCCSNRGLKEQAISAGNDLVNAAIHNESVESELIVFVGEGIKNKFRSLSDKLKKEYEIIYKRGDAPHPTGEKFNLGVNKCILTIKNQSGELLALRLKYDNKLNKFHILGFWTPK
;
A
#
# COMPACT_ATOMS: atom_id res chain seq x y z
N MET A 1 2.29 -5.67 -45.03
CA MET A 1 1.96 -4.37 -44.39
C MET A 1 0.78 -4.44 -43.42
N LYS A 2 -0.45 -4.81 -43.83
CA LYS A 2 -1.63 -4.85 -42.93
C LYS A 2 -1.45 -5.71 -41.67
N LYS A 3 -0.82 -6.88 -41.77
CA LYS A 3 -0.52 -7.77 -40.63
C LYS A 3 0.47 -7.18 -39.62
N PHE A 4 1.40 -6.35 -40.08
CA PHE A 4 2.43 -5.73 -39.21
C PHE A 4 1.86 -4.57 -38.40
N ILE A 5 0.96 -3.78 -39.00
CA ILE A 5 0.21 -2.72 -38.33
C ILE A 5 -0.69 -3.31 -37.23
N LEU A 6 -1.37 -4.42 -37.51
CA LEU A 6 -2.24 -5.09 -36.53
C LEU A 6 -1.45 -5.57 -35.29
N ILE A 7 -0.26 -6.16 -35.50
CA ILE A 7 0.60 -6.61 -34.39
C ILE A 7 1.06 -5.42 -33.53
N LEU A 8 1.48 -4.32 -34.15
CA LEU A 8 1.91 -3.11 -33.42
C LEU A 8 0.78 -2.49 -32.59
N LEU A 9 -0.46 -2.56 -33.09
CA LEU A 9 -1.66 -2.05 -32.42
C LEU A 9 -2.03 -2.92 -31.21
N ILE A 10 -1.92 -4.25 -31.34
CA ILE A 10 -2.12 -5.19 -30.22
C ILE A 10 -1.06 -4.99 -29.14
N ILE A 11 0.22 -4.82 -29.51
CA ILE A 11 1.30 -4.58 -28.53
C ILE A 11 1.07 -3.27 -27.76
N ASN A 12 0.67 -2.19 -28.46
CA ASN A 12 0.33 -0.93 -27.79
C ASN A 12 -0.86 -1.09 -26.85
N LEU A 13 -1.90 -1.82 -27.27
CA LEU A 13 -3.08 -2.06 -26.44
C LEU A 13 -2.74 -2.84 -25.16
N ILE A 14 -1.90 -3.88 -25.27
CA ILE A 14 -1.42 -4.65 -24.11
C ILE A 14 -0.59 -3.76 -23.17
N PHE A 15 0.22 -2.85 -23.72
CA PHE A 15 1.03 -1.93 -22.92
C PHE A 15 0.18 -0.90 -22.14
N VAL A 16 -0.87 -0.36 -22.78
CA VAL A 16 -1.81 0.57 -22.14
C VAL A 16 -2.59 -0.12 -21.03
N ILE A 17 -3.10 -1.34 -21.26
CA ILE A 17 -3.86 -2.09 -20.24
C ILE A 17 -2.99 -2.45 -19.03
N SER A 18 -1.74 -2.86 -19.26
CA SER A 18 -0.79 -3.19 -18.19
C SER A 18 -0.43 -1.97 -17.32
N CYS A 19 -0.31 -0.79 -17.93
CA CYS A 19 0.01 0.44 -17.21
C CYS A 19 -1.18 0.93 -16.35
N CYS A 20 -2.41 0.78 -16.82
CA CYS A 20 -3.63 1.15 -16.07
C CYS A 20 -3.84 0.29 -14.82
N SER A 21 -3.58 -1.02 -14.88
CA SER A 21 -3.72 -1.93 -13.73
C SER A 21 -2.82 -1.53 -12.55
N ASN A 22 -1.64 -0.98 -12.83
CA ASN A 22 -0.65 -0.66 -11.80
C ASN A 22 -0.91 0.68 -11.09
N ARG A 23 -1.58 1.64 -11.76
CA ARG A 23 -2.02 2.90 -11.10
C ARG A 23 -3.10 2.63 -10.06
N GLY A 24 -4.06 1.76 -10.38
CA GLY A 24 -5.16 1.42 -9.47
C GLY A 24 -4.70 0.86 -8.13
N LEU A 25 -3.71 -0.05 -8.13
CA LEU A 25 -3.20 -0.63 -6.88
C LEU A 25 -2.50 0.38 -5.98
N LYS A 26 -1.77 1.34 -6.56
CA LYS A 26 -1.13 2.41 -5.79
C LYS A 26 -2.18 3.26 -5.08
N GLU A 27 -3.20 3.69 -5.81
CA GLU A 27 -4.27 4.55 -5.28
C GLU A 27 -5.07 3.82 -4.20
N GLN A 28 -5.43 2.55 -4.43
CA GLN A 28 -6.10 1.73 -3.42
C GLN A 28 -5.24 1.54 -2.17
N ALA A 29 -3.93 1.30 -2.31
CA ALA A 29 -3.06 1.17 -1.15
C ALA A 29 -3.01 2.48 -0.35
N ILE A 30 -2.85 3.63 -1.02
CA ILE A 30 -2.86 4.94 -0.37
C ILE A 30 -4.20 5.18 0.34
N SER A 31 -5.33 4.87 -0.31
CA SER A 31 -6.67 4.97 0.29
C SER A 31 -6.80 4.11 1.54
N ALA A 32 -6.37 2.84 1.49
CA ALA A 32 -6.34 1.97 2.65
C ALA A 32 -5.47 2.54 3.79
N GLY A 33 -4.35 3.18 3.46
CA GLY A 33 -3.52 3.90 4.42
C GLY A 33 -4.25 5.10 5.05
N ASN A 34 -4.98 5.87 4.26
CA ASN A 34 -5.77 7.00 4.75
C ASN A 34 -6.90 6.53 5.68
N ASP A 35 -7.59 5.45 5.36
CA ASP A 35 -8.63 4.87 6.24
C ASP A 35 -8.06 4.56 7.64
N LEU A 36 -6.85 3.96 7.68
CA LEU A 36 -6.16 3.67 8.95
C LEU A 36 -5.78 4.94 9.71
N VAL A 37 -5.25 5.95 9.01
CA VAL A 37 -4.83 7.22 9.65
C VAL A 37 -6.05 7.99 10.16
N ASN A 38 -7.13 8.07 9.37
CA ASN A 38 -8.36 8.76 9.74
C ASN A 38 -8.99 8.13 10.98
N ALA A 39 -9.15 6.81 11.00
CA ALA A 39 -9.65 6.10 12.18
C ALA A 39 -8.79 6.37 13.43
N ALA A 40 -7.46 6.49 13.26
CA ALA A 40 -6.55 6.82 14.36
C ALA A 40 -6.71 8.26 14.87
N ILE A 41 -6.87 9.22 13.95
CA ILE A 41 -7.04 10.64 14.26
C ILE A 41 -8.36 10.89 15.00
N HIS A 42 -9.43 10.24 14.54
CA HIS A 42 -10.77 10.38 15.09
C HIS A 42 -11.07 9.43 16.26
N ASN A 43 -10.14 8.53 16.59
CA ASN A 43 -10.29 7.50 17.62
C ASN A 43 -11.51 6.58 17.39
N GLU A 44 -11.70 6.19 16.13
CA GLU A 44 -12.81 5.36 15.66
C GLU A 44 -12.33 3.93 15.35
N SER A 45 -13.29 3.02 15.11
CA SER A 45 -12.99 1.73 14.51
C SER A 45 -12.47 1.92 13.08
N VAL A 46 -11.47 1.11 12.69
CA VAL A 46 -11.04 1.11 11.28
C VAL A 46 -12.13 0.47 10.43
N GLU A 47 -12.79 1.29 9.62
CA GLU A 47 -13.68 0.85 8.55
C GLU A 47 -12.95 1.04 7.23
N SER A 48 -12.60 -0.05 6.56
CA SER A 48 -11.96 -0.01 5.24
C SER A 48 -12.47 -1.14 4.37
N GLU A 49 -13.01 -0.79 3.21
CA GLU A 49 -13.39 -1.78 2.20
C GLU A 49 -12.17 -2.45 1.57
N LEU A 50 -10.99 -1.83 1.70
CA LEU A 50 -9.75 -2.21 1.03
C LEU A 50 -8.83 -3.05 1.92
N ILE A 51 -9.15 -3.25 3.20
CA ILE A 51 -8.33 -4.04 4.13
C ILE A 51 -9.13 -5.27 4.59
N VAL A 52 -8.48 -6.43 4.59
CA VAL A 52 -9.11 -7.68 5.05
C VAL A 52 -9.35 -7.66 6.56
N PHE A 53 -8.30 -7.30 7.31
CA PHE A 53 -8.33 -7.26 8.77
C PHE A 53 -7.21 -6.37 9.30
N VAL A 54 -7.49 -5.67 10.40
CA VAL A 54 -6.50 -4.87 11.14
C VAL A 54 -6.31 -5.46 12.53
N GLY A 55 -5.14 -6.02 12.79
CA GLY A 55 -4.79 -6.55 14.11
C GLY A 55 -4.64 -5.47 15.18
N GLU A 56 -4.87 -5.83 16.44
CA GLU A 56 -4.86 -4.89 17.56
C GLU A 56 -3.51 -4.16 17.74
N GLY A 57 -2.40 -4.85 17.45
CA GLY A 57 -1.06 -4.24 17.50
C GLY A 57 -0.91 -3.06 16.54
N ILE A 58 -1.49 -3.15 15.34
CA ILE A 58 -1.50 -2.06 14.36
C ILE A 58 -2.40 -0.92 14.86
N LYS A 59 -3.60 -1.24 15.33
CA LYS A 59 -4.54 -0.24 15.88
C LYS A 59 -3.90 0.55 17.02
N ASN A 60 -3.25 -0.14 17.96
CA ASN A 60 -2.55 0.49 19.07
C ASN A 60 -1.37 1.36 18.60
N LYS A 61 -0.61 0.91 17.60
CA LYS A 61 0.47 1.71 17.01
C LYS A 61 -0.07 2.99 16.38
N PHE A 62 -1.14 2.91 15.61
CA PHE A 62 -1.79 4.08 15.01
C PHE A 62 -2.35 5.05 16.06
N ARG A 63 -3.06 4.55 17.09
CA ARG A 63 -3.52 5.37 18.22
C ARG A 63 -2.37 6.10 18.91
N SER A 64 -1.23 5.42 19.14
CA SER A 64 -0.04 6.04 19.74
C SER A 64 0.60 7.13 18.88
N LEU A 65 0.29 7.16 17.59
CA LEU A 65 0.77 8.16 16.64
C LEU A 65 -0.27 9.24 16.32
N SER A 66 -1.50 9.13 16.82
CA SER A 66 -2.63 10.01 16.46
C SER A 66 -2.29 11.50 16.52
N ASP A 67 -1.67 11.97 17.61
CA ASP A 67 -1.30 13.38 17.75
C ASP A 67 -0.21 13.83 16.77
N LYS A 68 0.68 12.93 16.37
CA LYS A 68 1.68 13.19 15.33
C LYS A 68 1.06 13.25 13.93
N LEU A 69 -0.03 12.52 13.72
CA LEU A 69 -0.76 12.43 12.45
C LEU A 69 -1.76 13.60 12.26
N LYS A 70 -2.29 14.20 13.34
CA LYS A 70 -3.23 15.33 13.30
C LYS A 70 -2.68 16.62 12.68
N LYS A 71 -1.35 16.83 12.72
CA LYS A 71 -0.73 18.06 12.22
C LYS A 71 -0.67 18.07 10.69
N GLU A 72 0.03 17.09 10.14
CA GLU A 72 0.23 16.88 8.72
C GLU A 72 0.88 15.50 8.53
N TYR A 73 0.47 14.76 7.51
CA TYR A 73 1.09 13.50 7.16
C TYR A 73 1.09 13.29 5.64
N GLU A 74 2.04 12.50 5.17
CA GLU A 74 2.10 12.02 3.80
C GLU A 74 2.19 10.49 3.80
N ILE A 75 1.47 9.84 2.89
CA ILE A 75 1.56 8.41 2.65
C ILE A 75 2.32 8.16 1.34
N ILE A 76 3.48 7.52 1.45
CA ILE A 76 4.30 7.12 0.32
C ILE A 76 4.06 5.65 0.01
N TYR A 77 3.69 5.37 -1.23
CA TYR A 77 3.61 4.01 -1.77
C TYR A 77 4.92 3.60 -2.44
N LYS A 78 5.42 2.41 -2.10
CA LYS A 78 6.52 1.75 -2.79
C LYS A 78 6.14 0.33 -3.16
N ARG A 79 6.26 -0.02 -4.45
CA ARG A 79 6.06 -1.40 -4.91
C ARG A 79 7.23 -2.27 -4.43
N GLY A 80 6.92 -3.51 -4.04
CA GLY A 80 7.91 -4.49 -3.61
C GLY A 80 7.84 -4.75 -2.10
N ASP A 81 8.91 -5.33 -1.58
CA ASP A 81 8.99 -5.77 -0.19
C ASP A 81 10.00 -4.92 0.59
N ALA A 82 9.98 -5.04 1.92
CA ALA A 82 10.95 -4.37 2.79
C ALA A 82 12.40 -4.81 2.43
N PRO A 83 13.38 -3.89 2.48
CA PRO A 83 14.78 -4.29 2.40
C PRO A 83 15.09 -5.25 3.57
N HIS A 84 15.81 -6.35 3.26
CA HIS A 84 16.22 -7.42 4.19
C HIS A 84 16.71 -6.92 5.57
N PRO A 85 16.59 -7.70 6.67
CA PRO A 85 16.64 -9.17 6.69
C PRO A 85 15.42 -9.80 7.38
N THR A 86 14.28 -9.85 6.71
CA THR A 86 13.10 -10.57 7.22
C THR A 86 12.97 -11.93 6.54
N GLY A 87 13.91 -12.87 6.78
CA GLY A 87 13.82 -14.34 6.61
C GLY A 87 13.34 -14.97 5.29
N GLU A 88 12.70 -14.24 4.40
CA GLU A 88 12.19 -14.67 3.11
C GLU A 88 13.11 -14.09 2.05
N LYS A 89 13.69 -14.96 1.21
CA LYS A 89 14.35 -14.56 -0.04
C LYS A 89 13.52 -13.47 -0.71
N PHE A 90 14.20 -12.44 -1.22
CA PHE A 90 13.65 -11.26 -1.88
C PHE A 90 12.83 -11.64 -3.12
N ASN A 91 11.69 -12.28 -2.89
CA ASN A 91 10.70 -12.59 -3.89
C ASN A 91 9.96 -11.28 -4.07
N LEU A 92 10.27 -10.60 -5.17
CA LEU A 92 9.48 -9.52 -5.77
C LEU A 92 8.08 -10.07 -6.08
N GLY A 93 7.30 -10.36 -5.04
CA GLY A 93 5.92 -10.74 -5.15
C GLY A 93 5.20 -9.53 -5.72
N VAL A 94 4.69 -9.67 -6.94
CA VAL A 94 4.07 -8.61 -7.76
C VAL A 94 2.92 -7.86 -7.08
N ASN A 95 2.48 -8.35 -5.92
CA ASN A 95 1.36 -7.86 -5.12
C ASN A 95 1.77 -7.32 -3.74
N LYS A 96 3.07 -7.29 -3.42
CA LYS A 96 3.55 -6.69 -2.16
C LYS A 96 3.85 -5.21 -2.37
N CYS A 97 3.49 -4.40 -1.40
CA CYS A 97 3.88 -3.00 -1.34
C CYS A 97 4.17 -2.56 0.10
N ILE A 98 4.95 -1.50 0.20
CA ILE A 98 5.19 -0.79 1.44
C ILE A 98 4.47 0.54 1.40
N LEU A 99 3.68 0.82 2.44
CA LEU A 99 3.14 2.15 2.69
C LEU A 99 3.92 2.78 3.83
N THR A 100 4.61 3.88 3.56
CA THR A 100 5.31 4.67 4.58
C THR A 100 4.47 5.90 4.90
N ILE A 101 4.12 6.07 6.18
CA ILE A 101 3.49 7.26 6.72
C ILE A 101 4.58 8.10 7.37
N LYS A 102 4.72 9.34 6.91
CA LYS A 102 5.69 10.30 7.43
C LYS A 102 5.02 11.63 7.76
N ASN A 103 5.66 12.41 8.60
CA ASN A 103 5.33 13.82 8.82
C ASN A 103 6.61 14.67 8.74
N GLN A 104 6.52 15.93 9.15
CA GLN A 104 7.65 16.86 9.16
C GLN A 104 8.84 16.38 10.04
N SER A 105 8.61 15.49 11.01
CA SER A 105 9.65 14.91 11.87
C SER A 105 10.29 13.65 11.29
N GLY A 106 9.85 13.17 10.13
CA GLY A 106 10.37 11.98 9.47
C GLY A 106 9.35 10.84 9.34
N GLU A 107 9.85 9.65 9.03
CA GLU A 107 9.03 8.45 8.85
C GLU A 107 8.51 7.94 10.21
N LEU A 108 7.19 7.86 10.35
CA LEU A 108 6.53 7.46 11.60
C LEU A 108 6.27 5.95 11.65
N LEU A 109 5.83 5.40 10.52
CA LEU A 109 5.35 4.04 10.40
C LEU A 109 5.47 3.56 8.96
N ALA A 110 5.93 2.34 8.77
CA ALA A 110 5.84 1.63 7.50
C ALA A 110 5.00 0.37 7.67
N LEU A 111 4.10 0.13 6.72
CA LEU A 111 3.22 -1.03 6.65
C LEU A 111 3.62 -1.90 5.47
N ARG A 112 3.77 -3.20 5.72
CA ARG A 112 3.93 -4.21 4.69
C ARG A 112 2.54 -4.70 4.29
N LEU A 113 2.14 -4.46 3.05
CA LEU A 113 0.88 -4.92 2.51
C LEU A 113 1.08 -6.00 1.45
N LYS A 114 0.11 -6.90 1.34
CA LYS A 114 -0.03 -7.84 0.24
C LYS A 114 -1.44 -7.75 -0.33
N TYR A 115 -1.53 -7.45 -1.61
CA TYR A 115 -2.80 -7.44 -2.31
C TYR A 115 -3.29 -8.85 -2.62
N ASP A 116 -4.55 -9.11 -2.29
CA ASP A 116 -5.28 -10.33 -2.58
C ASP A 116 -6.25 -10.07 -3.73
N ASN A 117 -5.88 -10.58 -4.91
CA ASN A 117 -6.69 -10.42 -6.13
C ASN A 117 -8.08 -11.06 -6.01
N LYS A 118 -8.27 -12.08 -5.17
CA LYS A 118 -9.57 -12.76 -5.02
C LYS A 118 -10.53 -11.93 -4.17
N LEU A 119 -9.99 -11.32 -3.12
CA LEU A 119 -10.78 -10.48 -2.21
C LEU A 119 -10.88 -9.04 -2.69
N ASN A 120 -10.02 -8.62 -3.62
CA ASN A 120 -9.84 -7.22 -4.04
C ASN A 120 -9.50 -6.32 -2.83
N LYS A 121 -8.63 -6.83 -1.94
CA LYS A 121 -8.26 -6.21 -0.65
C LYS A 121 -6.80 -6.44 -0.31
N PHE A 122 -6.28 -5.64 0.61
CA PHE A 122 -4.95 -5.78 1.19
C PHE A 122 -4.98 -6.56 2.51
N HIS A 123 -4.04 -7.48 2.63
CA HIS A 123 -3.62 -8.03 3.92
C HIS A 123 -2.49 -7.15 4.47
N ILE A 124 -2.54 -6.83 5.77
CA ILE A 124 -1.42 -6.20 6.47
C ILE A 124 -0.54 -7.31 7.02
N LEU A 125 0.67 -7.47 6.46
CA LEU A 125 1.61 -8.51 6.84
C LEU A 125 2.47 -8.14 8.04
N GLY A 126 2.57 -6.85 8.37
CA GLY A 126 3.35 -6.36 9.48
C GLY A 126 3.63 -4.86 9.36
N PHE A 127 4.27 -4.31 10.40
CA PHE A 127 4.65 -2.90 10.45
C PHE A 127 5.98 -2.71 11.16
N TRP A 128 6.66 -1.60 10.88
CA TRP A 128 7.86 -1.18 11.60
C TRP A 128 7.94 0.35 11.65
N THR A 129 8.76 0.89 12.55
CA THR A 129 9.13 2.32 12.53
C THR A 129 10.48 2.41 11.83
N PRO A 130 10.56 3.06 10.65
CA PRO A 130 11.84 3.29 9.97
C PRO A 130 12.78 4.14 10.85
N LYS A 131 14.10 3.94 10.68
CA LYS A 131 15.13 4.67 11.40
C LYS A 131 15.53 5.94 10.66
#